data_AF-A0A9E2KCK0-F1
#
_entry.id   AF-A0A9E2KCK0-F1
#
_cell.length_a   1.000
_cell.length_b   1.000
_cell.length_c   1.000
_cell.angle_alpha   90.00
_cell.angle_beta   90.00
_cell.angle_gamma   90.00
#
_symmetry.space_group_name_H-M   'P 1'
#
loop_
_entity.id
_entity.type
_entity.pdbx_description
1 polymer ?
#
loop_
_entity_poly.entity_id
_entity_poly.type
_entity_poly.pdbx_seq_one_letter_code
_entity_poly.pdbx_strand_id
1 'polypeptide(L)'
;MHILERVETYVQEVKQTPYVYKIQRLGIEIFKYYITLNGLDIREEDFHKELLDKLVLVWLPKNKKYLSEAEVYQVIYTIHDIFNYIQAKLPVDQKIQQEEEEPTILQLYGEEYKRIYKAKNLLQRITKDPVISVDPIIIDLDKYRCKKAKGNYSEIATTYEQALFEVQECKEGGQVILSKIGQTKQYKLLLEYPAYKYLRKGDILHITIKRKLFYVYWELEEIKAYYLPQAIELLCSN
;
A
#
# COMPACT_ATOMS: atom_id res chain seq x y z
N MET A 1 12.41 -26.06 8.57
CA MET A 1 11.13 -26.35 7.90
C MET A 1 10.88 -25.23 6.88
N HIS A 2 10.04 -25.45 5.86
CA HIS A 2 9.76 -24.40 4.87
C HIS A 2 8.73 -23.39 5.41
N ILE A 3 8.76 -22.16 4.90
CA ILE A 3 7.89 -21.07 5.39
C ILE A 3 6.41 -21.44 5.30
N LEU A 4 5.94 -22.00 4.18
CA LEU A 4 4.52 -22.33 4.03
C LEU A 4 4.07 -23.42 5.00
N GLU A 5 4.93 -24.39 5.32
CA GLU A 5 4.67 -25.42 6.33
C GLU A 5 4.59 -24.81 7.75
N ARG A 6 5.48 -23.86 8.06
CA ARG A 6 5.45 -23.11 9.33
C ARG A 6 4.18 -22.27 9.48
N VAL A 7 3.79 -21.59 8.41
CA VAL A 7 2.55 -20.79 8.38
C VAL A 7 1.34 -21.71 8.54
N GLU A 8 1.35 -22.90 7.96
CA GLU A 8 0.24 -23.83 8.17
C GLU A 8 0.16 -24.29 9.64
N THR A 9 1.31 -24.56 10.28
CA THR A 9 1.35 -24.86 11.72
C THR A 9 0.77 -23.71 12.55
N TYR A 10 1.19 -22.48 12.27
CA TYR A 10 0.63 -21.27 12.88
C TYR A 10 -0.89 -21.17 12.69
N VAL A 11 -1.38 -21.41 11.46
CA VAL A 11 -2.81 -21.39 11.14
C VAL A 11 -3.59 -22.41 11.97
N GLN A 12 -3.05 -23.62 12.14
CA GLN A 12 -3.72 -24.65 12.95
C GLN A 12 -3.79 -24.28 14.44
N GLU A 13 -2.74 -23.65 14.97
CA GLU A 13 -2.75 -23.14 16.35
C GLU A 13 -3.77 -21.99 16.52
N VAL A 14 -3.75 -20.99 15.62
CA VAL A 14 -4.66 -19.85 15.69
C VAL A 14 -6.12 -20.25 15.51
N LYS A 15 -6.40 -21.28 14.69
CA LYS A 15 -7.77 -21.83 14.52
C LYS A 15 -8.38 -22.36 15.81
N GLN A 16 -7.57 -22.71 16.82
CA GLN A 16 -8.07 -23.08 18.15
C GLN A 16 -8.78 -21.92 18.86
N THR A 17 -8.53 -20.67 18.42
CA THR A 17 -9.20 -19.46 18.88
C THR A 17 -9.97 -18.81 17.72
N PRO A 18 -11.23 -19.21 17.44
CA PRO A 18 -11.96 -18.81 16.23
C PRO A 18 -12.07 -17.29 16.01
N TYR A 19 -12.17 -16.52 17.09
CA TYR A 19 -12.22 -15.06 17.03
C TYR A 19 -10.92 -14.45 16.48
N VAL A 20 -9.76 -14.91 16.97
CA VAL A 20 -8.45 -14.46 16.51
C VAL A 20 -8.25 -14.85 15.05
N TYR A 21 -8.58 -16.09 14.69
CA TYR A 21 -8.51 -16.56 13.30
C TYR A 21 -9.36 -15.70 12.36
N LYS A 22 -10.58 -15.33 12.76
CA LYS A 22 -11.46 -14.47 11.96
C LYS A 22 -10.81 -13.12 11.63
N ILE A 23 -10.10 -12.52 12.60
CA ILE A 23 -9.41 -11.23 12.43
C ILE A 23 -8.18 -11.39 11.52
N GLN A 24 -7.41 -12.46 11.72
CA GLN A 24 -6.15 -12.66 11.00
C GLN A 24 -6.31 -13.30 9.61
N ARG A 25 -7.47 -13.87 9.29
CA ARG A 25 -7.71 -14.63 8.05
C ARG A 25 -7.23 -13.89 6.80
N LEU A 26 -7.59 -12.62 6.65
CA LEU A 26 -7.20 -11.82 5.49
C LEU A 26 -5.67 -11.64 5.40
N GLY A 27 -5.02 -11.36 6.53
CA GLY A 27 -3.56 -11.23 6.60
C GLY A 27 -2.84 -12.53 6.26
N ILE A 28 -3.33 -13.67 6.76
CA ILE A 28 -2.82 -15.01 6.46
C ILE A 28 -2.93 -15.31 4.96
N GLU A 29 -4.11 -15.07 4.37
CA GLU A 29 -4.35 -15.30 2.95
C GLU A 29 -3.43 -14.44 2.07
N ILE A 30 -3.27 -13.15 2.42
CA ILE A 30 -2.37 -12.24 1.73
C ILE A 30 -0.91 -12.72 1.83
N PHE A 31 -0.48 -13.11 3.03
CA PHE A 31 0.88 -13.56 3.27
C PHE A 31 1.20 -14.83 2.47
N LYS A 32 0.36 -15.87 2.60
CA LYS A 32 0.53 -17.13 1.84
C LYS A 32 0.55 -16.87 0.34
N TYR A 33 -0.36 -16.05 -0.16
CA TYR A 33 -0.42 -15.72 -1.59
C TYR A 33 0.85 -15.00 -2.06
N TYR A 34 1.39 -14.06 -1.28
CA TYR A 34 2.65 -13.39 -1.61
C TYR A 34 3.82 -14.38 -1.67
N ILE A 35 3.95 -15.26 -0.68
CA ILE A 35 5.01 -16.26 -0.63
C ILE A 35 4.95 -17.19 -1.85
N THR A 36 3.77 -17.73 -2.17
CA THR A 36 3.57 -18.62 -3.32
C THR A 36 3.84 -17.91 -4.65
N LEU A 37 3.30 -16.70 -4.84
CA LEU A 37 3.40 -15.98 -6.11
C LEU A 37 4.85 -15.63 -6.47
N ASN A 38 5.68 -15.33 -5.47
CA ASN A 38 7.06 -14.88 -5.67
C ASN A 38 8.09 -16.02 -5.51
N GLY A 39 7.65 -17.27 -5.35
CA GLY A 39 8.55 -18.42 -5.17
C GLY A 39 9.39 -18.33 -3.88
N LEU A 40 8.84 -17.70 -2.84
CA LEU A 40 9.53 -17.45 -1.57
C LEU A 40 9.27 -18.55 -0.53
N ASP A 41 8.89 -19.76 -0.96
CA ASP A 41 8.75 -20.90 -0.06
C ASP A 41 10.13 -21.49 0.25
N ILE A 42 10.95 -20.68 0.92
CA ILE A 42 12.32 -20.99 1.31
C ILE A 42 12.34 -21.59 2.72
N ARG A 43 13.52 -21.96 3.19
CA ARG A 43 13.70 -22.45 4.56
C ARG A 43 13.50 -21.28 5.53
N GLU A 44 12.94 -21.56 6.70
CA GLU A 44 12.71 -20.55 7.74
C GLU A 44 13.99 -19.78 8.13
N GLU A 45 15.14 -20.45 8.06
CA GLU A 45 16.46 -19.87 8.35
C GLU A 45 16.84 -18.72 7.39
N ASP A 46 16.35 -18.77 6.16
CA ASP A 46 16.60 -17.78 5.10
C ASP A 46 15.55 -16.66 5.08
N PHE A 47 14.59 -16.68 6.03
CA PHE A 47 13.49 -15.72 6.06
C PHE A 47 13.85 -14.44 6.82
N HIS A 48 14.36 -13.46 6.08
CA HIS A 48 14.81 -12.17 6.62
C HIS A 48 13.74 -11.07 6.52
N LYS A 49 13.88 -10.04 7.37
CA LYS A 49 13.01 -8.85 7.45
C LYS A 49 12.86 -8.14 6.10
N GLU A 50 13.91 -8.10 5.28
CA GLU A 50 13.89 -7.47 3.94
C GLU A 50 12.83 -8.07 2.99
N LEU A 51 12.52 -9.37 3.13
CA LEU A 51 11.45 -10.01 2.35
C LEU A 51 10.07 -9.50 2.76
N LEU A 52 9.90 -9.15 4.04
CA LEU A 52 8.70 -8.53 4.57
C LEU A 52 8.59 -7.07 4.17
N ASP A 53 9.72 -6.35 4.13
CA ASP A 53 9.73 -4.97 3.67
C ASP A 53 9.26 -4.89 2.22
N LYS A 54 9.66 -5.82 1.35
CA LYS A 54 9.13 -5.91 -0.03
C LYS A 54 7.62 -6.20 -0.06
N LEU A 55 7.12 -7.09 0.80
CA LEU A 55 5.69 -7.38 0.93
C LEU A 55 4.93 -6.11 1.33
N VAL A 56 5.35 -5.49 2.43
CA VAL A 56 4.65 -4.38 3.06
C VAL A 56 4.81 -3.13 2.20
N LEU A 57 6.03 -2.67 1.94
CA LEU A 57 6.32 -1.39 1.30
C LEU A 57 5.93 -1.32 -0.17
N VAL A 58 5.95 -2.43 -0.91
CA VAL A 58 5.76 -2.41 -2.37
C VAL A 58 4.57 -3.28 -2.79
N TRP A 59 4.59 -4.56 -2.45
CA TRP A 59 3.63 -5.51 -2.99
C TRP A 59 2.20 -5.21 -2.50
N LEU A 60 2.02 -4.94 -1.22
CA LEU A 60 0.70 -4.73 -0.61
C LEU A 60 0.00 -3.47 -1.18
N PRO A 61 0.61 -2.27 -1.20
CA PRO A 61 -0.02 -1.08 -1.77
C PRO A 61 -0.37 -1.20 -3.26
N LYS A 62 0.46 -1.93 -4.02
CA LYS A 62 0.31 -2.16 -5.45
C LYS A 62 -0.80 -3.16 -5.78
N ASN A 63 -0.90 -4.26 -5.02
CA ASN A 63 -1.77 -5.38 -5.35
C ASN A 63 -3.10 -5.39 -4.57
N LYS A 64 -3.14 -4.78 -3.37
CA LYS A 64 -4.35 -4.74 -2.52
C LYS A 64 -4.92 -3.33 -2.52
N LYS A 65 -5.64 -3.02 -3.60
CA LYS A 65 -6.14 -1.67 -3.87
C LYS A 65 -7.26 -1.21 -2.93
N TYR A 66 -8.15 -2.12 -2.55
CA TYR A 66 -9.40 -1.81 -1.85
C TYR A 66 -9.39 -2.46 -0.45
N LEU A 67 -8.58 -1.92 0.46
CA LEU A 67 -8.63 -2.29 1.88
C LEU A 67 -9.14 -1.10 2.69
N SER A 68 -9.93 -1.37 3.70
CA SER A 68 -10.30 -0.39 4.72
C SER A 68 -9.13 -0.09 5.66
N GLU A 69 -9.24 1.00 6.42
CA GLU A 69 -8.24 1.36 7.45
C GLU A 69 -8.10 0.25 8.50
N ALA A 70 -9.20 -0.42 8.85
CA ALA A 70 -9.19 -1.52 9.82
C ALA A 70 -8.56 -2.78 9.22
N GLU A 71 -8.93 -3.14 7.99
CA GLU A 71 -8.40 -4.31 7.30
C GLU A 71 -6.90 -4.21 7.10
N VAL A 72 -6.38 -3.05 6.66
CA VAL A 72 -4.94 -2.90 6.44
C VAL A 72 -4.16 -3.03 7.75
N TYR A 73 -4.66 -2.47 8.85
CA TYR A 73 -4.01 -2.62 10.15
C TYR A 73 -4.00 -4.07 10.61
N GLN A 74 -5.11 -4.80 10.44
CA GLN A 74 -5.20 -6.23 10.74
C GLN A 74 -4.23 -7.05 9.89
N VAL A 75 -4.04 -6.70 8.62
CA VAL A 75 -3.07 -7.35 7.73
C VAL A 75 -1.64 -7.13 8.23
N ILE A 76 -1.26 -5.89 8.54
CA ILE A 76 0.08 -5.58 9.09
C ILE A 76 0.32 -6.29 10.42
N TYR A 77 -0.66 -6.28 11.32
CA TYR A 77 -0.62 -7.01 12.58
C TYR A 77 -0.41 -8.51 12.38
N THR A 78 -1.16 -9.12 11.47
CA THR A 78 -1.03 -10.55 11.17
C THR A 78 0.33 -10.91 10.57
N ILE A 79 0.86 -10.07 9.66
CA ILE A 79 2.20 -10.26 9.09
C ILE A 79 3.26 -10.20 10.19
N HIS A 80 3.13 -9.26 11.13
CA HIS A 80 4.00 -9.15 12.29
C HIS A 80 3.94 -10.40 13.17
N ASP A 81 2.74 -10.89 13.49
CA ASP A 81 2.57 -12.09 14.30
C ASP A 81 3.15 -13.35 13.65
N ILE A 82 2.93 -13.54 12.34
CA ILE A 82 3.50 -14.66 11.58
C ILE A 82 5.03 -14.59 11.62
N PHE A 83 5.61 -13.41 11.40
CA PHE A 83 7.06 -13.24 11.43
C PHE A 83 7.64 -13.57 12.80
N ASN A 84 7.05 -13.03 13.87
CA ASN A 84 7.48 -13.32 15.25
C ASN A 84 7.36 -14.81 15.57
N TYR A 85 6.29 -15.46 15.10
CA TYR A 85 6.09 -16.89 15.29
C TYR A 85 7.19 -17.72 14.60
N ILE A 86 7.57 -17.37 13.37
CA ILE A 86 8.69 -18.02 12.66
C ILE A 86 10.00 -17.81 13.45
N GLN A 87 10.31 -16.57 13.82
CA GLN A 87 11.54 -16.23 14.54
C GLN A 87 11.64 -16.92 15.91
N ALA A 88 10.52 -17.06 16.63
CA ALA A 88 10.48 -17.73 17.92
C ALA A 88 10.86 -19.22 17.85
N LYS A 89 10.72 -19.85 16.67
CA LYS A 89 11.01 -21.27 16.44
C LYS A 89 12.41 -21.52 15.88
N LEU A 90 13.15 -20.47 15.49
CA LEU A 90 14.53 -20.58 15.05
C LEU A 90 15.47 -20.86 16.25
N PRO A 91 16.56 -21.64 16.04
CA PRO A 91 17.64 -21.80 17.00
C PRO A 91 18.23 -20.46 17.45
N VAL A 92 18.73 -20.37 18.68
CA VAL A 92 19.22 -19.10 19.29
C VAL A 92 20.32 -18.44 18.45
N ASP A 93 21.18 -19.24 17.83
CA ASP A 93 22.27 -18.83 16.94
C ASP A 93 21.79 -18.32 15.56
N GLN A 94 20.56 -18.61 15.18
CA GLN A 94 19.95 -18.24 13.89
C GLN A 94 18.80 -17.23 14.04
N LYS A 95 18.42 -16.91 15.28
CA LYS A 95 17.54 -15.78 15.52
C LYS A 95 18.23 -14.55 14.99
N ILE A 96 17.53 -13.81 14.13
CA ILE A 96 17.94 -12.45 13.81
C ILE A 96 18.03 -11.76 15.17
N GLN A 97 19.22 -11.34 15.57
CA GLN A 97 19.37 -10.44 16.71
C GLN A 97 18.67 -9.15 16.29
N GLN A 98 17.37 -9.08 16.55
CA GLN A 98 16.71 -7.80 16.68
C GLN A 98 17.45 -7.15 17.83
N GLU A 99 18.29 -6.16 17.53
CA GLU A 99 18.82 -5.27 18.55
C GLU A 99 17.62 -4.86 19.40
N GLU A 100 17.72 -4.88 20.73
CA GLU A 100 16.60 -4.59 21.63
C GLU A 100 15.93 -3.23 21.36
N GLU A 101 16.58 -2.38 20.55
CA GLU A 101 16.16 -1.05 20.13
C GLU A 101 15.49 -0.98 18.74
N GLU A 102 15.50 -2.04 17.92
CA GLU A 102 14.88 -2.00 16.59
C GLU A 102 13.33 -1.98 16.69
N PRO A 103 12.66 -1.00 16.03
CA PRO A 103 11.21 -0.94 16.06
C PRO A 103 10.59 -2.12 15.29
N THR A 104 9.51 -2.66 15.85
CA THR A 104 8.77 -3.77 15.24
C THR A 104 8.06 -3.35 13.95
N ILE A 105 7.74 -4.32 13.09
CA ILE A 105 6.92 -4.11 11.87
C ILE A 105 5.64 -3.34 12.18
N LEU A 106 4.98 -3.68 13.30
CA LEU A 106 3.75 -3.02 13.71
C LEU A 106 3.98 -1.55 14.13
N GLN A 107 5.08 -1.28 14.85
CA GLN A 107 5.46 0.09 15.23
C GLN A 107 5.85 0.94 14.02
N LEU A 108 6.55 0.35 13.06
CA LEU A 108 6.98 1.02 11.83
C LEU A 108 5.80 1.32 10.89
N TYR A 109 4.90 0.36 10.71
CA TYR A 109 3.94 0.38 9.61
C TYR A 109 2.48 0.43 10.03
N GLY A 110 2.10 0.05 11.26
CA GLY A 110 0.71 -0.09 11.65
C GLY A 110 -0.12 1.18 11.45
N GLU A 111 0.23 2.26 12.15
CA GLU A 111 -0.49 3.54 12.04
C GLU A 111 -0.24 4.26 10.71
N GLU A 112 0.95 4.11 10.14
CA GLU A 112 1.29 4.70 8.86
C GLU A 112 0.48 4.09 7.71
N TYR A 113 0.20 2.78 7.73
CA TYR A 113 -0.66 2.14 6.72
C TYR A 113 -2.13 2.53 6.86
N LYS A 114 -2.63 2.74 8.09
CA LYS A 114 -3.95 3.33 8.30
C LYS A 114 -4.04 4.70 7.61
N ARG A 115 -3.05 5.58 7.86
CA ARG A 115 -2.96 6.91 7.24
C ARG A 115 -2.92 6.83 5.72
N ILE A 116 -2.05 6.00 5.15
CA ILE A 116 -1.89 5.86 3.71
C ILE A 116 -3.15 5.34 3.04
N TYR A 117 -3.77 4.28 3.58
CA TYR A 117 -4.99 3.73 2.99
C TYR A 117 -6.17 4.68 3.15
N LYS A 118 -6.23 5.42 4.25
CA LYS A 118 -7.20 6.52 4.40
C LYS A 118 -7.04 7.57 3.31
N ALA A 119 -5.82 8.08 3.12
CA ALA A 119 -5.51 9.05 2.08
C ALA A 119 -5.87 8.49 0.69
N LYS A 120 -5.43 7.27 0.37
CA LYS A 120 -5.72 6.58 -0.88
C LYS A 120 -7.22 6.42 -1.13
N ASN A 121 -7.99 5.99 -0.13
CA ASN A 121 -9.44 5.80 -0.25
C ASN A 121 -10.16 7.13 -0.47
N LEU A 122 -9.71 8.21 0.18
CA LEU A 122 -10.23 9.56 -0.07
C LEU A 122 -9.90 10.05 -1.49
N LEU A 123 -8.66 9.83 -1.95
CA LEU A 123 -8.23 10.18 -3.30
C LEU A 123 -8.96 9.35 -4.37
N GLN A 124 -9.27 8.08 -4.10
CA GLN A 124 -10.04 7.25 -5.03
C GLN A 124 -11.43 7.83 -5.31
N ARG A 125 -12.10 8.41 -4.31
CA ARG A 125 -13.46 8.99 -4.46
C ARG A 125 -13.52 10.13 -5.47
N ILE A 126 -12.46 10.92 -5.57
CA ILE A 126 -12.36 12.06 -6.51
C ILE A 126 -11.87 11.64 -7.91
N THR A 127 -11.41 10.40 -8.07
CA THR A 127 -10.99 9.86 -9.37
C THR A 127 -12.16 9.22 -10.13
N LYS A 128 -11.89 8.75 -11.35
CA LYS A 128 -12.83 7.95 -12.15
C LYS A 128 -12.94 6.48 -11.69
N ASP A 129 -12.54 6.18 -10.45
CA ASP A 129 -12.68 4.83 -9.91
C ASP A 129 -14.15 4.48 -9.64
N PRO A 130 -14.62 3.28 -10.04
CA PRO A 130 -15.99 2.87 -9.78
C PRO A 130 -16.25 2.52 -8.31
N VAL A 131 -15.22 2.22 -7.51
CA VAL A 131 -15.39 1.93 -6.08
C VAL A 131 -15.49 3.24 -5.31
N ILE A 132 -16.69 3.55 -4.78
CA ILE A 132 -16.95 4.80 -4.03
C ILE A 132 -16.78 4.63 -2.52
N SER A 133 -16.95 3.40 -2.03
CA SER A 133 -16.68 3.01 -0.64
C SER A 133 -16.04 1.62 -0.64
N VAL A 134 -15.09 1.41 0.27
CA VAL A 134 -14.42 0.12 0.47
C VAL A 134 -15.01 -0.65 1.66
N ASP A 135 -15.66 0.02 2.60
CA ASP A 135 -16.26 -0.59 3.79
C ASP A 135 -17.57 0.14 4.18
N PRO A 136 -18.76 -0.41 3.83
CA PRO A 136 -18.93 -1.56 2.95
C PRO A 136 -18.48 -1.24 1.52
N ILE A 137 -18.19 -2.27 0.71
CA ILE A 137 -17.85 -2.10 -0.70
C ILE A 137 -19.09 -1.59 -1.45
N ILE A 138 -19.00 -0.39 -2.02
CA ILE A 138 -20.04 0.20 -2.85
C ILE A 138 -19.44 0.55 -4.21
N ILE A 139 -20.08 0.09 -5.28
CA ILE A 139 -19.64 0.25 -6.66
C ILE A 139 -20.67 1.08 -7.43
N ASP A 140 -20.21 2.16 -8.03
CA ASP A 140 -20.97 2.97 -8.98
C ASP A 140 -20.94 2.30 -10.36
N LEU A 141 -22.10 1.81 -10.79
CA LEU A 141 -22.25 1.08 -12.05
C LEU A 141 -22.05 1.97 -13.28
N ASP A 142 -22.38 3.25 -13.20
CA ASP A 142 -22.21 4.18 -14.32
C ASP A 142 -20.74 4.54 -14.48
N LYS A 143 -20.02 4.81 -13.39
CA LYS A 143 -18.55 4.93 -13.41
C LYS A 143 -17.89 3.66 -13.93
N TYR A 144 -18.38 2.49 -13.51
CA TYR A 144 -17.87 1.20 -13.98
C TYR A 144 -18.03 1.04 -15.51
N ARG A 145 -19.23 1.30 -16.03
CA ARG A 145 -19.53 1.28 -17.47
C ARG A 145 -18.67 2.29 -18.22
N CYS A 146 -18.55 3.52 -17.72
CA CYS A 146 -17.71 4.56 -18.30
C CYS A 146 -16.23 4.15 -18.35
N LYS A 147 -15.71 3.56 -17.27
CA LYS A 147 -14.32 3.08 -17.21
C LYS A 147 -14.07 1.95 -18.21
N LYS A 148 -15.03 1.03 -18.37
CA LYS A 148 -14.96 -0.07 -19.34
C LYS A 148 -15.04 0.43 -20.80
N ALA A 149 -15.83 1.45 -21.07
CA ALA A 149 -16.02 2.01 -22.42
C ALA A 149 -14.85 2.90 -22.88
N LYS A 150 -14.04 3.45 -21.95
CA LYS A 150 -13.00 4.46 -22.20
C LYS A 150 -11.71 3.98 -22.87
N GLY A 151 -11.73 2.83 -23.55
CA GLY A 151 -10.58 2.38 -24.35
C GLY A 151 -10.08 3.41 -25.39
N ASN A 152 -10.90 4.39 -25.81
CA ASN A 152 -10.60 5.23 -26.98
C ASN A 152 -10.91 6.75 -26.84
N TYR A 153 -11.14 7.30 -25.64
CA TYR A 153 -11.45 8.74 -25.50
C TYR A 153 -10.34 9.51 -24.77
N SER A 154 -9.39 10.05 -25.54
CA SER A 154 -8.57 11.18 -25.07
C SER A 154 -9.45 12.44 -25.12
N GLU A 155 -9.71 13.06 -23.96
CA GLU A 155 -10.32 14.39 -23.93
C GLU A 155 -9.43 15.33 -24.78
N ILE A 156 -9.97 15.87 -25.88
CA ILE A 156 -9.25 16.82 -26.74
C ILE A 156 -8.69 17.92 -25.84
N ALA A 157 -7.46 18.35 -26.08
CA ALA A 157 -6.82 19.43 -25.34
C ALA A 157 -6.44 19.16 -23.86
N THR A 158 -6.17 17.89 -23.50
CA THR A 158 -5.68 17.52 -22.16
C THR A 158 -4.31 16.85 -22.21
N THR A 159 -3.37 17.29 -21.37
CA THR A 159 -2.08 16.60 -21.16
C THR A 159 -2.22 15.60 -20.02
N TYR A 160 -1.74 14.37 -20.21
CA TYR A 160 -1.70 13.34 -19.19
C TYR A 160 -0.26 13.03 -18.81
N GLU A 161 -0.03 12.73 -17.53
CA GLU A 161 1.25 12.24 -17.06
C GLU A 161 1.05 11.14 -16.02
N GLN A 162 1.68 10.00 -16.25
CA GLN A 162 1.66 8.86 -15.33
C GLN A 162 3.09 8.59 -14.88
N ALA A 163 3.32 8.58 -13.56
CA ALA A 163 4.62 8.31 -12.98
C ALA A 163 4.51 7.95 -11.49
N LEU A 164 5.67 7.67 -10.90
CA LEU A 164 5.89 7.78 -9.47
C LEU A 164 6.23 9.24 -9.15
N PHE A 165 5.49 9.81 -8.20
CA PHE A 165 5.66 11.18 -7.74
C PHE A 165 5.95 11.19 -6.24
N GLU A 166 6.92 11.98 -5.81
CA GLU A 166 7.17 12.25 -4.40
C GLU A 166 6.44 13.51 -3.96
N VAL A 167 5.81 13.47 -2.80
CA VAL A 167 5.19 14.64 -2.16
C VAL A 167 6.27 15.55 -1.60
N GLN A 168 6.41 16.74 -2.16
CA GLN A 168 7.40 17.73 -1.74
C GLN A 168 6.85 18.66 -0.64
N GLU A 169 5.58 19.04 -0.76
CA GLU A 169 4.93 19.98 0.16
C GLU A 169 3.41 19.80 0.14
N CYS A 170 2.78 19.91 1.32
CA CYS A 170 1.34 19.98 1.50
C CYS A 170 1.00 21.31 2.18
N LYS A 171 0.35 22.24 1.48
CA LYS A 171 -0.05 23.54 2.04
C LYS A 171 -1.46 23.49 2.62
N GLU A 172 -1.68 24.26 3.68
CA GLU A 172 -3.01 24.58 4.17
C GLU A 172 -3.83 25.23 3.04
N GLY A 173 -5.00 24.66 2.74
CA GLY A 173 -5.80 25.00 1.55
C GLY A 173 -5.72 24.01 0.39
N GLY A 174 -5.06 22.85 0.57
CA GLY A 174 -5.16 21.70 -0.33
C GLY A 174 -4.22 21.72 -1.53
N GLN A 175 -3.29 22.66 -1.59
CA GLN A 175 -2.26 22.66 -2.63
C GLN A 175 -1.17 21.66 -2.25
N VAL A 176 -0.99 20.63 -3.08
CA VAL A 176 0.05 19.61 -2.91
C VAL A 176 1.05 19.72 -4.06
N ILE A 177 2.31 19.92 -3.71
CA ILE A 177 3.42 19.98 -4.66
C ILE A 177 4.05 18.60 -4.77
N LEU A 178 4.13 18.10 -5.98
CA LEU A 178 4.74 16.82 -6.30
C LEU A 178 5.96 17.03 -7.21
N SER A 179 6.95 16.16 -7.11
CA SER A 179 8.00 16.00 -8.11
C SER A 179 7.97 14.57 -8.65
N LYS A 180 8.24 14.39 -9.93
CA LYS A 180 8.43 13.05 -10.47
C LYS A 180 9.77 12.51 -9.95
N ILE A 181 9.82 11.24 -9.55
CA ILE A 181 11.06 10.61 -9.07
C ILE A 181 12.17 10.78 -10.12
N GLY A 182 13.33 11.27 -9.69
CA GLY A 182 14.48 11.55 -10.56
C GLY A 182 14.37 12.84 -11.39
N GLN A 183 13.36 13.69 -11.16
CA GLN A 183 13.19 14.96 -11.87
C GLN A 183 12.95 16.13 -10.90
N THR A 184 13.40 17.33 -11.30
CA THR A 184 13.21 18.56 -10.54
C THR A 184 11.91 19.29 -10.86
N LYS A 185 11.23 18.90 -11.96
CA LYS A 185 9.98 19.52 -12.39
C LYS A 185 8.90 19.29 -11.33
N GLN A 186 8.23 20.39 -10.96
CA GLN A 186 7.16 20.37 -9.96
C GLN A 186 5.78 20.33 -10.62
N TYR A 187 4.87 19.62 -9.96
CA TYR A 187 3.48 19.42 -10.34
C TYR A 187 2.61 19.86 -9.17
N LYS A 188 1.74 20.85 -9.41
CA LYS A 188 0.83 21.37 -8.39
C LYS A 188 -0.54 20.70 -8.53
N LEU A 189 -0.90 19.86 -7.57
CA LEU A 189 -2.25 19.32 -7.40
C LEU A 189 -3.06 20.22 -6.47
N LEU A 190 -4.35 20.36 -6.76
CA LEU A 190 -5.32 20.92 -5.84
C LEU A 190 -6.24 19.79 -5.35
N LEU A 191 -6.19 19.50 -4.05
CA LEU A 191 -6.92 18.41 -3.41
C LEU A 191 -7.88 18.96 -2.36
N GLU A 192 -9.05 18.36 -2.26
CA GLU A 192 -10.08 18.76 -1.30
C GLU A 192 -9.80 18.24 0.11
N TYR A 193 -10.37 18.91 1.12
CA TYR A 193 -10.38 18.41 2.49
C TYR A 193 -11.28 17.17 2.60
N PRO A 194 -10.90 16.13 3.37
CA PRO A 194 -9.69 16.01 4.18
C PRO A 194 -8.52 15.29 3.48
N ALA A 195 -8.61 14.99 2.18
CA ALA A 195 -7.64 14.13 1.49
C ALA A 195 -6.18 14.61 1.66
N TYR A 196 -5.92 15.90 1.43
CA TYR A 196 -4.58 16.47 1.52
C TYR A 196 -3.96 16.42 2.93
N LYS A 197 -4.78 16.35 3.99
CA LYS A 197 -4.27 16.34 5.38
C LYS A 197 -3.57 15.03 5.77
N TYR A 198 -3.83 13.97 5.02
CA TYR A 198 -3.21 12.66 5.26
C TYR A 198 -1.94 12.45 4.43
N LEU A 199 -1.62 13.37 3.51
CA LEU A 199 -0.38 13.35 2.74
C LEU A 199 0.76 13.96 3.55
N ARG A 200 1.93 13.32 3.53
CA ARG A 200 3.14 13.82 4.16
C ARG A 200 4.24 14.01 3.14
N LYS A 201 5.14 14.95 3.42
CA LYS A 201 6.36 15.14 2.63
C LYS A 201 7.18 13.84 2.61
N GLY A 202 7.69 13.47 1.44
CA GLY A 202 8.44 12.24 1.17
C GLY A 202 7.57 11.04 0.79
N ASP A 203 6.25 11.10 0.99
CA ASP A 203 5.36 10.02 0.54
C ASP A 203 5.41 9.86 -1.00
N ILE A 204 5.21 8.63 -1.48
CA ILE A 204 5.30 8.33 -2.92
C ILE A 204 3.93 7.93 -3.47
N LEU A 205 3.50 8.61 -4.52
CA LEU A 205 2.24 8.41 -5.21
C LEU A 205 2.49 7.81 -6.59
N HIS A 206 1.95 6.61 -6.86
CA HIS A 206 1.83 6.09 -8.22
C HIS A 206 0.48 6.51 -8.78
N ILE A 207 0.49 7.60 -9.53
CA ILE A 207 -0.74 8.27 -9.97
C ILE A 207 -0.66 8.64 -11.45
N THR A 208 -1.84 8.82 -12.04
CA THR A 208 -2.02 9.50 -13.32
C THR A 208 -2.63 10.86 -13.02
N ILE A 209 -1.96 11.91 -13.45
CA ILE A 209 -2.44 13.29 -13.35
C ILE A 209 -2.74 13.81 -14.74
N LYS A 210 -3.67 14.78 -14.83
CA LYS A 210 -4.00 15.44 -16.08
C LYS A 210 -4.05 16.95 -15.90
N ARG A 211 -3.85 17.68 -16.99
CA ARG A 211 -3.98 19.13 -17.02
C ARG A 211 -4.72 19.53 -18.29
N LYS A 212 -5.85 20.22 -18.11
CA LYS A 212 -6.58 20.86 -19.20
C LYS A 212 -5.78 22.07 -19.70
N LEU A 213 -5.87 22.36 -20.99
CA LEU A 213 -5.30 23.57 -21.57
C LEU A 213 -5.75 24.82 -20.79
N PHE A 214 -4.83 25.76 -20.57
CA PHE A 214 -5.00 27.01 -19.79
C PHE A 214 -5.12 26.87 -18.25
N TYR A 215 -5.14 25.65 -17.70
CA TYR A 215 -5.13 25.47 -16.25
C TYR A 215 -3.69 25.46 -15.71
N VAL A 216 -3.48 26.11 -14.57
CA VAL A 216 -2.17 26.18 -13.90
C VAL A 216 -1.91 24.93 -13.03
N TYR A 217 -2.97 24.29 -12.54
CA TYR A 217 -2.89 23.11 -11.68
C TYR A 217 -3.18 21.81 -12.44
N TRP A 218 -2.69 20.71 -11.88
CA TRP A 218 -2.96 19.35 -12.32
C TRP A 218 -4.14 18.79 -11.51
N GLU A 219 -4.91 17.92 -12.15
CA GLU A 219 -6.02 17.16 -11.56
C GLU A 219 -5.60 15.70 -11.43
N LEU A 220 -6.01 15.05 -10.34
CA LEU A 220 -5.81 13.62 -10.16
C LEU A 220 -6.82 12.85 -11.03
N GLU A 221 -6.32 12.05 -11.97
CA GLU A 221 -7.17 11.22 -12.85
C GLU A 221 -7.29 9.79 -12.31
N GLU A 222 -6.18 9.21 -11.82
CA GLU A 222 -6.14 7.86 -11.26
C GLU A 222 -5.10 7.74 -10.14
N ILE A 223 -5.40 6.95 -9.11
CA ILE A 223 -4.43 6.48 -8.13
C ILE A 223 -4.26 4.96 -8.22
N LYS A 224 -3.04 4.52 -8.56
CA LYS A 224 -2.67 3.10 -8.67
C LYS A 224 -2.18 2.58 -7.32
N ALA A 225 -1.27 3.31 -6.69
CA ALA A 225 -0.72 2.97 -5.38
C ALA A 225 -0.24 4.22 -4.63
N TYR A 226 -0.12 4.07 -3.31
CA TYR A 226 0.41 5.06 -2.40
C TYR A 226 1.39 4.32 -1.49
N TYR A 227 2.65 4.72 -1.51
CA TYR A 227 3.73 4.10 -0.73
C TYR A 227 4.29 5.06 0.32
N LEU A 228 4.87 4.46 1.36
CA LEU A 228 5.71 5.18 2.32
C LEU A 228 7.03 5.61 1.68
N PRO A 229 7.74 6.61 2.25
CA PRO A 229 9.03 7.07 1.75
C PRO A 229 10.07 5.94 1.61
N GLN A 230 10.08 4.99 2.54
CA GLN A 230 11.01 3.85 2.56
C GLN A 230 10.90 2.96 1.31
N ALA A 231 9.76 2.99 0.61
CA ALA A 231 9.59 2.21 -0.61
C ALA A 231 10.47 2.69 -1.77
N ILE A 232 11.04 3.91 -1.72
CA ILE A 232 11.77 4.50 -2.85
C ILE A 232 12.96 3.63 -3.27
N GLU A 233 13.72 3.12 -2.31
CA GLU A 233 14.89 2.28 -2.57
C GLU A 233 14.48 1.01 -3.31
N LEU A 234 13.41 0.36 -2.85
CA LEU A 234 12.89 -0.87 -3.46
C LEU A 234 12.22 -0.64 -4.83
N LEU A 235 11.65 0.54 -5.07
CA LEU A 235 11.03 0.90 -6.34
C LEU A 235 12.05 1.29 -7.41
N CYS A 236 13.19 1.88 -7.00
CA CYS A 236 14.25 2.34 -7.90
C CYS A 236 15.36 1.31 -8.13
N SER A 237 15.43 0.23 -7.35
CA SER A 237 16.45 -0.83 -7.48
C SER A 237 16.17 -1.87 -8.58
N ASN A 238 15.37 -1.54 -9.60
CA ASN A 238 15.08 -2.42 -10.74
C ASN A 238 15.73 -1.92 -12.03
#